data_AF-A0AAE1QGI0-F1
#
_entry.id   AF-A0AAE1QGI0-F1
#
_cell.length_a   1.000
_cell.length_b   1.000
_cell.length_c   1.000
_cell.angle_alpha   90.00
_cell.angle_beta   90.00
_cell.angle_gamma   90.00
#
_symmetry.space_group_name_H-M   'P 1'
#
loop_
_entity.id
_entity.type
_entity.pdbx_description
1 polymer ?
#
loop_
_entity_poly.entity_id
_entity_poly.type
_entity_poly.pdbx_seq_one_letter_code
_entity_poly.pdbx_strand_id
1 'polypeptide(L)'
;MKVLNEQRHLSCKEIHPHNMDMCEEQIEKQEKVLRTIENQAPIYNELVRRGQKLKSNPNAPSFLEREIKKLEETWKDTAEKAQERIALLNSTFKDWDVYEQQRQAVYTPIEGLEEQYKTYKRIYDPKKGSDWLERKKKKAEDFKKNGLEIYTLIKKCFATIVALAGEDKREFMEKEINEIDERMVITTKVDTMLVELTEFNQKLHKFVEKMAEMRAWMMPATEKLNFITKSVDLSPEDRVKEIFDLQGQVGSSP
;
A
#
# COMPACT_ATOMS: atom_id res chain seq x y z
N MET A 1 20.39 -44.21 -5.27
CA MET A 1 21.24 -43.16 -4.67
C MET A 1 21.79 -42.17 -5.69
N LYS A 2 22.57 -42.58 -6.70
CA LYS A 2 23.15 -41.63 -7.69
C LYS A 2 22.09 -40.72 -8.35
N VAL A 3 21.00 -41.29 -8.85
CA VAL A 3 19.89 -40.54 -9.47
C VAL A 3 19.25 -39.56 -8.48
N LEU A 4 18.96 -39.97 -7.24
CA LEU A 4 18.37 -39.08 -6.22
C LEU A 4 19.29 -37.91 -5.85
N ASN A 5 20.60 -38.16 -5.74
CA ASN A 5 21.58 -37.11 -5.48
C ASN A 5 21.69 -36.12 -6.64
N GLU A 6 21.58 -36.60 -7.88
CA GLU A 6 21.54 -35.76 -9.07
C GLU A 6 20.28 -34.89 -9.10
N GLN A 7 19.10 -35.48 -8.87
CA GLN A 7 17.83 -34.72 -8.82
C GLN A 7 17.82 -33.68 -7.70
N ARG A 8 18.42 -34.01 -6.54
CA ARG A 8 18.62 -33.06 -5.45
C ARG A 8 19.52 -31.90 -5.86
N HIS A 9 20.65 -32.20 -6.50
CA HIS A 9 21.57 -31.18 -6.99
C HIS A 9 20.88 -30.23 -7.96
N LEU A 10 20.13 -30.76 -8.93
CA LEU A 10 19.36 -29.96 -9.88
C LEU A 10 18.32 -29.07 -9.19
N SER A 11 17.64 -29.59 -8.17
CA SER A 11 16.62 -28.83 -7.41
C SER A 11 17.20 -27.71 -6.54
N CYS A 12 18.47 -27.83 -6.12
CA CYS A 12 19.15 -26.86 -5.27
C CYS A 12 20.10 -25.93 -6.04
N LYS A 13 20.30 -26.17 -7.35
CA LYS A 13 21.21 -25.37 -8.15
C LYS A 13 20.70 -23.93 -8.25
N GLU A 14 21.60 -22.99 -8.05
CA GLU A 14 21.34 -21.56 -8.26
C GLU A 14 20.97 -21.28 -9.72
N ILE A 15 20.00 -20.40 -9.91
CA ILE A 15 19.49 -19.96 -11.22
C ILE A 15 19.26 -18.47 -11.18
N HIS A 16 19.18 -17.85 -12.36
CA HIS A 16 18.94 -16.42 -12.51
C HIS A 16 17.94 -16.17 -13.65
N PRO A 17 16.65 -16.51 -13.49
CA PRO A 17 15.62 -16.22 -14.48
C PRO A 17 15.32 -14.72 -14.47
N HIS A 18 15.73 -14.02 -15.52
CA HIS A 18 15.60 -12.56 -15.61
C HIS A 18 14.25 -12.09 -16.19
N ASN A 19 13.39 -13.02 -16.62
CA ASN A 19 12.06 -12.75 -17.15
C ASN A 19 11.14 -13.97 -16.98
N MET A 20 9.87 -13.79 -17.36
CA MET A 20 8.83 -14.80 -17.26
C MET A 20 9.12 -16.06 -18.09
N ASP A 21 9.57 -15.92 -19.33
CA ASP A 21 9.93 -17.04 -20.23
C ASP A 21 11.06 -17.90 -19.64
N MET A 22 12.09 -17.27 -19.07
CA MET A 22 13.17 -17.98 -18.39
C MET A 22 12.65 -18.69 -17.14
N CYS A 23 11.68 -18.12 -16.42
CA CYS A 23 11.06 -18.77 -15.27
C CYS A 23 10.24 -19.99 -15.70
N GLU A 24 9.50 -19.90 -16.81
CA GLU A 24 8.76 -21.01 -17.41
C GLU A 24 9.68 -22.15 -17.82
N GLU A 25 10.80 -21.85 -18.49
CA GLU A 25 11.79 -22.86 -18.85
C GLU A 25 12.34 -23.61 -17.62
N GLN A 26 12.54 -22.91 -16.50
CA GLN A 26 12.98 -23.52 -15.25
C GLN A 26 11.88 -24.36 -14.59
N ILE A 27 10.61 -23.96 -14.72
CA ILE A 27 9.45 -24.77 -14.30
C ILE A 27 9.46 -26.09 -15.07
N GLU A 28 9.56 -26.06 -16.40
CA GLU A 28 9.59 -27.28 -17.22
C GLU A 28 10.76 -28.22 -16.86
N LYS A 29 11.94 -27.64 -16.59
CA LYS A 29 13.11 -28.42 -16.13
C LYS A 29 12.83 -29.07 -14.78
N GLN A 30 12.23 -28.34 -13.84
CA GLN A 30 11.93 -28.85 -12.51
C GLN A 30 10.81 -29.90 -12.54
N GLU A 31 9.83 -29.78 -13.44
CA GLU A 31 8.83 -30.83 -13.66
C GLU A 31 9.46 -32.14 -14.14
N LYS A 32 10.49 -32.06 -15.01
CA LYS A 32 11.26 -33.26 -15.44
C LYS A 32 12.01 -33.89 -14.27
N VAL A 33 12.53 -33.08 -13.35
CA VAL A 33 13.13 -33.56 -12.10
C VAL A 33 12.11 -34.30 -11.25
N LEU A 34 10.93 -33.73 -11.03
CA LEU A 34 9.84 -34.36 -10.27
C LEU A 34 9.39 -35.69 -10.89
N ARG A 35 9.16 -35.73 -12.21
CA ARG A 35 8.82 -36.98 -12.92
C ARG A 35 9.91 -38.03 -12.77
N THR A 36 11.18 -37.62 -12.76
CA THR A 36 12.29 -38.55 -12.54
C THR A 36 12.28 -39.11 -11.11
N ILE A 37 11.98 -38.29 -10.10
CA ILE A 37 11.81 -38.74 -8.71
C ILE A 37 10.63 -39.71 -8.60
N GLU A 38 9.48 -39.37 -9.17
CA GLU A 38 8.28 -40.24 -9.19
C GLU A 38 8.59 -41.61 -9.82
N ASN A 39 9.31 -41.63 -10.94
CA ASN A 39 9.74 -42.87 -11.60
C ASN A 39 10.72 -43.70 -10.76
N GLN A 40 11.42 -43.10 -9.79
CA GLN A 40 12.29 -43.81 -8.84
C GLN A 40 11.53 -44.36 -7.62
N ALA A 41 10.29 -43.92 -7.37
CA ALA A 41 9.53 -44.31 -6.18
C ALA A 41 9.32 -45.83 -6.06
N PRO A 42 8.96 -46.58 -7.13
CA PRO A 42 8.81 -48.04 -7.04
C PRO A 42 10.12 -48.74 -6.66
N ILE A 43 11.25 -48.25 -7.18
CA ILE A 43 12.58 -48.81 -6.90
C ILE A 43 12.97 -48.53 -5.44
N TYR A 44 12.76 -47.31 -4.97
CA TYR A 44 12.97 -46.92 -3.58
C TYR A 44 12.15 -47.80 -2.63
N ASN A 45 10.85 -47.91 -2.85
CA ASN A 45 9.94 -48.70 -2.01
C ASN A 45 10.36 -50.17 -1.94
N GLU A 46 10.77 -50.75 -3.06
CA GLU A 46 11.23 -52.14 -3.09
C GLU A 46 12.57 -52.32 -2.36
N LEU A 47 13.52 -51.38 -2.51
CA LEU A 47 14.81 -51.43 -1.80
C LEU A 47 14.62 -51.31 -0.29
N VAL A 48 13.77 -50.39 0.18
CA VAL A 48 13.44 -50.25 1.60
C VAL A 48 12.78 -51.52 2.12
N ARG A 49 11.77 -52.05 1.42
CA ARG A 49 11.07 -53.29 1.82
C ARG A 49 12.03 -54.47 1.94
N ARG A 50 12.93 -54.66 0.97
CA ARG A 50 13.96 -55.72 1.01
C ARG A 50 14.96 -55.49 2.14
N GLY A 51 15.42 -54.25 2.32
CA GLY A 51 16.33 -53.87 3.39
C GLY A 51 15.74 -54.18 4.77
N GLN A 52 14.50 -53.79 5.02
CA GLN A 52 13.82 -54.06 6.29
C GLN A 52 13.64 -55.56 6.53
N LYS A 53 13.29 -56.33 5.49
CA LYS A 53 13.21 -57.80 5.58
C LYS A 53 14.58 -58.45 5.88
N LEU A 54 15.67 -57.92 5.34
CA LEU A 54 17.01 -58.42 5.64
C LEU A 54 17.47 -58.04 7.05
N LYS A 55 17.09 -56.84 7.52
CA LYS A 55 17.40 -56.34 8.87
C LYS A 55 16.80 -57.20 9.98
N SER A 56 15.68 -57.87 9.73
CA SER A 56 15.05 -58.76 10.72
C SER A 56 15.75 -60.13 10.88
N ASN A 57 16.79 -60.42 10.08
CA ASN A 57 17.58 -61.62 10.24
C ASN A 57 18.59 -61.47 11.41
N PRO A 58 18.71 -62.45 12.32
CA PRO A 58 19.69 -62.42 13.42
C PRO A 58 21.14 -62.20 12.98
N ASN A 59 21.49 -62.61 11.76
CA ASN A 59 22.83 -62.47 11.18
C ASN A 59 22.96 -61.25 10.26
N ALA A 60 22.03 -60.29 10.33
CA ALA A 60 22.06 -59.09 9.49
C ALA A 60 23.33 -58.27 9.76
N PRO A 61 24.06 -57.84 8.71
CA PRO A 61 25.20 -56.96 8.89
C PRO A 61 24.80 -55.63 9.53
N SER A 62 25.60 -55.14 10.48
CA SER A 62 25.32 -53.89 11.21
C SER A 62 25.25 -52.64 10.33
N PHE A 63 25.92 -52.63 9.16
CA PHE A 63 25.86 -51.52 8.23
C PHE A 63 24.49 -51.36 7.54
N LEU A 64 23.68 -52.42 7.50
CA LEU A 64 22.42 -52.44 6.74
C LEU A 64 21.43 -51.38 7.26
N GLU A 65 21.33 -51.24 8.59
CA GLU A 65 20.48 -50.22 9.20
C GLU A 65 20.89 -48.80 8.81
N ARG A 66 22.20 -48.52 8.78
CA ARG A 66 22.74 -47.23 8.37
C ARG A 66 22.43 -46.94 6.89
N GLU A 67 22.56 -47.92 6.01
CA GLU A 67 22.29 -47.73 4.58
C GLU A 67 20.79 -47.54 4.28
N ILE A 68 19.90 -48.24 5.00
CA ILE A 68 18.45 -48.02 4.90
C ILE A 68 18.10 -46.60 5.33
N LYS A 69 18.57 -46.17 6.50
CA LYS A 69 18.33 -44.82 7.02
C LYS A 69 18.84 -43.76 6.05
N LYS A 70 20.05 -43.93 5.50
CA LYS A 70 20.62 -43.02 4.50
C LYS A 70 19.77 -42.94 3.22
N LEU A 71 19.22 -44.06 2.77
CA LEU A 71 18.33 -44.10 1.60
C LEU A 71 17.02 -43.36 1.87
N GLU A 72 16.40 -43.57 3.04
CA GLU A 72 15.17 -42.89 3.47
C GLU A 72 15.38 -41.37 3.59
N GLU A 73 16.47 -40.95 4.25
CA GLU A 73 16.83 -39.54 4.40
C GLU A 73 17.09 -38.87 3.04
N THR A 74 17.85 -39.54 2.16
CA THR A 74 18.13 -39.00 0.81
C THR A 74 16.86 -38.89 -0.01
N TRP A 75 15.99 -39.91 0.03
CA TRP A 75 14.71 -39.87 -0.67
C TRP A 75 13.85 -38.69 -0.21
N LYS A 76 13.71 -38.55 1.12
CA LYS A 76 12.92 -37.47 1.73
C LYS A 76 13.48 -36.10 1.35
N ASP A 77 14.77 -35.86 1.58
CA ASP A 77 15.42 -34.57 1.31
C ASP A 77 15.35 -34.21 -0.19
N THR A 78 15.60 -35.18 -1.09
CA THR A 78 15.47 -34.95 -2.54
C THR A 78 14.03 -34.56 -2.92
N ALA A 79 13.03 -35.25 -2.39
CA ALA A 79 11.62 -34.97 -2.71
C ALA A 79 11.17 -33.61 -2.15
N GLU A 80 11.53 -33.29 -0.90
CA GLU A 80 11.23 -32.01 -0.26
C GLU A 80 11.86 -30.85 -1.04
N LYS A 81 13.15 -30.94 -1.37
CA LYS A 81 13.85 -29.90 -2.15
C LYS A 81 13.25 -29.71 -3.55
N ALA A 82 12.86 -30.80 -4.20
CA ALA A 82 12.24 -30.71 -5.52
C ALA A 82 10.87 -30.03 -5.48
N GLN A 83 10.08 -30.30 -4.42
CA GLN A 83 8.76 -29.71 -4.22
C GLN A 83 8.84 -28.23 -3.80
N GLU A 84 9.77 -27.88 -2.90
CA GLU A 84 10.05 -26.49 -2.53
C GLU A 84 10.44 -25.67 -3.77
N ARG A 85 11.29 -26.25 -4.62
CA ARG A 85 11.78 -25.58 -5.82
C ARG A 85 10.65 -25.29 -6.82
N ILE A 86 9.80 -26.27 -7.14
CA ILE A 86 8.69 -26.05 -8.08
C ILE A 86 7.66 -25.04 -7.53
N ALA A 87 7.44 -25.02 -6.21
CA ALA A 87 6.55 -24.06 -5.57
C ALA A 87 7.11 -22.63 -5.69
N LEU A 88 8.40 -22.44 -5.42
CA LEU A 88 9.09 -21.16 -5.59
C LEU A 88 9.05 -20.66 -7.03
N LEU A 89 9.34 -21.53 -8.00
CA LEU A 89 9.31 -21.20 -9.42
C LEU A 89 7.92 -20.76 -9.88
N ASN A 90 6.88 -21.52 -9.52
CA ASN A 90 5.50 -21.16 -9.86
C ASN A 90 5.03 -19.87 -9.19
N SER A 91 5.43 -19.62 -7.94
CA SER A 91 5.12 -18.35 -7.26
C SER A 91 5.81 -17.18 -7.95
N THR A 92 7.09 -17.35 -8.31
CA THR A 92 7.88 -16.29 -8.96
C THR A 92 7.33 -15.99 -10.36
N PHE A 93 6.92 -17.01 -11.12
CA PHE A 93 6.28 -16.83 -12.43
C PHE A 93 4.99 -16.01 -12.34
N LYS A 94 4.14 -16.29 -11.35
CA LYS A 94 2.92 -15.50 -11.09
C LYS A 94 3.26 -14.07 -10.67
N ASP A 95 4.28 -13.90 -9.82
CA ASP A 95 4.71 -12.58 -9.38
C ASP A 95 5.28 -11.74 -10.54
N TRP A 96 5.89 -12.35 -11.56
CA TRP A 96 6.29 -11.65 -12.79
C TRP A 96 5.10 -11.06 -13.54
N ASP A 97 4.05 -11.85 -13.76
CA ASP A 97 2.84 -11.39 -14.45
C ASP A 97 2.17 -10.24 -13.67
N VAL A 98 2.03 -10.40 -12.36
CA VAL A 98 1.47 -9.37 -11.48
C VAL A 98 2.34 -8.11 -11.50
N TYR A 99 3.68 -8.25 -11.38
CA TYR A 99 4.58 -7.11 -11.39
C TYR A 99 4.44 -6.27 -12.66
N GLU A 100 4.45 -6.90 -13.84
CA GLU A 100 4.37 -6.18 -15.11
C GLU A 100 3.04 -5.43 -15.27
N GLN A 101 1.92 -6.08 -14.91
CA GLN A 101 0.60 -5.45 -14.96
C GLN A 101 0.48 -4.28 -13.97
N GLN A 102 0.90 -4.49 -12.72
CA GLN A 102 0.71 -3.51 -11.65
C GLN A 102 1.65 -2.31 -11.79
N ARG A 103 2.88 -2.51 -12.29
CA ARG A 103 3.83 -1.43 -12.58
C ARG A 103 3.25 -0.38 -13.51
N GLN A 104 2.42 -0.77 -14.48
CA GLN A 104 1.71 0.17 -15.34
C GLN A 104 0.45 0.72 -14.67
N ALA A 105 -0.31 -0.14 -13.99
CA ALA A 105 -1.57 0.26 -13.35
C ALA A 105 -1.40 1.33 -12.27
N VAL A 106 -0.25 1.37 -11.57
CA VAL A 106 0.04 2.32 -10.49
C VAL A 106 -0.01 3.78 -10.97
N TYR A 107 0.27 4.04 -12.25
CA TYR A 107 0.25 5.40 -12.78
C TYR A 107 -1.16 5.99 -12.84
N THR A 108 -2.20 5.17 -12.99
CA THR A 108 -3.59 5.66 -13.06
C THR A 108 -4.02 6.43 -11.79
N PRO A 109 -3.90 5.89 -10.56
CA PRO A 109 -4.22 6.65 -9.36
C PRO A 109 -3.27 7.83 -9.11
N ILE A 110 -2.00 7.73 -9.50
CA ILE A 110 -1.02 8.82 -9.37
C ILE A 110 -1.43 10.01 -10.26
N GLU A 111 -1.70 9.77 -11.54
CA GLU A 111 -2.18 10.79 -12.48
C GLU A 111 -3.53 11.35 -12.05
N GLY A 112 -4.40 10.52 -11.48
CA GLY A 112 -5.65 10.94 -10.87
C GLY A 112 -5.45 11.97 -9.74
N LEU A 113 -4.45 11.76 -8.88
CA LEU A 113 -4.04 12.72 -7.85
C LEU A 113 -3.45 13.99 -8.46
N GLU A 114 -2.58 13.88 -9.46
CA GLU A 114 -1.98 15.04 -10.13
C GLU A 114 -3.04 15.93 -10.78
N GLU A 115 -3.98 15.33 -11.50
CA GLU A 115 -5.06 16.07 -12.15
C GLU A 115 -5.99 16.70 -11.12
N GLN A 116 -6.30 15.97 -10.05
CA GLN A 116 -7.06 16.54 -8.95
C GLN A 116 -6.32 17.73 -8.32
N TYR A 117 -5.02 17.61 -8.08
CA TYR A 117 -4.19 18.65 -7.47
C TYR A 117 -4.21 19.96 -8.26
N LYS A 118 -4.18 19.90 -9.60
CA LYS A 118 -4.29 21.09 -10.47
C LYS A 118 -5.59 21.88 -10.27
N THR A 119 -6.65 21.22 -9.82
CA THR A 119 -7.95 21.87 -9.59
C THR A 119 -8.08 22.54 -8.23
N TYR A 120 -7.08 22.39 -7.35
CA TYR A 120 -7.12 22.93 -6.00
C TYR A 120 -7.03 24.46 -6.02
N LYS A 121 -7.95 25.09 -5.28
CA LYS A 121 -8.07 26.54 -5.20
C LYS A 121 -8.78 26.96 -3.93
N ARG A 122 -8.51 28.18 -3.48
CA ARG A 122 -9.25 28.81 -2.39
C ARG A 122 -10.66 29.16 -2.85
N ILE A 123 -11.65 28.81 -2.04
CA ILE A 123 -13.06 29.16 -2.26
C ILE A 123 -13.50 30.10 -1.15
N TYR A 124 -13.94 31.30 -1.53
CA TYR A 124 -14.25 32.41 -0.61
C TYR A 124 -15.69 32.41 -0.10
N ASP A 125 -16.51 31.48 -0.55
CA ASP A 125 -17.81 31.18 0.06
C ASP A 125 -17.58 30.05 1.08
N PRO A 126 -17.81 30.28 2.40
CA PRO A 126 -17.46 29.31 3.43
C PRO A 126 -18.16 27.95 3.23
N LYS A 127 -19.46 27.97 2.93
CA LYS A 127 -20.29 26.76 2.76
C LYS A 127 -19.89 26.00 1.50
N LYS A 128 -19.81 26.68 0.36
CA LYS A 128 -19.36 26.06 -0.90
C LYS A 128 -17.93 25.54 -0.78
N GLY A 129 -17.09 26.22 -0.01
CA GLY A 129 -15.72 25.82 0.28
C GLY A 129 -15.66 24.52 1.07
N SER A 130 -16.48 24.36 2.12
CA SER A 130 -16.57 23.12 2.89
C SER A 130 -17.03 21.95 2.03
N ASP A 131 -18.13 22.11 1.28
CA ASP A 131 -18.66 21.05 0.42
C ASP A 131 -17.66 20.62 -0.66
N TRP A 132 -16.96 21.59 -1.26
CA TRP A 132 -15.94 21.32 -2.27
C TRP A 132 -14.73 20.61 -1.67
N LEU A 133 -14.26 21.05 -0.50
CA LEU A 133 -13.10 20.48 0.17
C LEU A 133 -13.36 19.03 0.61
N GLU A 134 -14.55 18.74 1.12
CA GLU A 134 -14.96 17.38 1.47
C GLU A 134 -14.91 16.44 0.26
N ARG A 135 -15.47 16.86 -0.88
CA ARG A 135 -15.38 16.08 -2.13
C ARG A 135 -13.94 15.85 -2.59
N LYS A 136 -13.06 16.86 -2.43
CA LYS A 136 -11.64 16.71 -2.77
C LYS A 136 -10.92 15.76 -1.81
N LYS A 137 -11.15 15.87 -0.51
CA LYS A 137 -10.56 14.94 0.48
C LYS A 137 -10.92 13.50 0.19
N LYS A 138 -12.20 13.21 -0.03
CA LYS A 138 -12.68 11.87 -0.35
C LYS A 138 -12.04 11.31 -1.62
N LYS A 139 -12.04 12.08 -2.71
CA LYS A 139 -11.44 11.62 -3.98
C LYS A 139 -9.92 11.39 -3.86
N ALA A 140 -9.22 12.24 -3.09
CA ALA A 140 -7.80 12.07 -2.85
C ALA A 140 -7.52 10.80 -2.01
N GLU A 141 -8.34 10.53 -1.00
CA GLU A 141 -8.25 9.31 -0.19
C GLU A 141 -8.44 8.05 -1.05
N ASP A 142 -9.44 8.02 -1.93
CA ASP A 142 -9.70 6.91 -2.84
C ASP A 142 -8.48 6.61 -3.74
N PHE A 143 -7.90 7.64 -4.37
CA PHE A 143 -6.71 7.47 -5.20
C PHE A 143 -5.48 7.05 -4.41
N LYS A 144 -5.24 7.66 -3.22
CA LYS A 144 -4.11 7.29 -2.36
C LYS A 144 -4.20 5.85 -1.90
N LYS A 145 -5.39 5.40 -1.48
CA LYS A 145 -5.62 4.02 -1.06
C LYS A 145 -5.35 3.04 -2.21
N ASN A 146 -5.95 3.28 -3.37
CA ASN A 146 -5.73 2.44 -4.55
C ASN A 146 -4.25 2.40 -4.98
N GLY A 147 -3.60 3.56 -5.04
CA GLY A 147 -2.17 3.66 -5.36
C GLY A 147 -1.28 2.90 -4.39
N LEU A 148 -1.55 3.00 -3.08
CA LEU A 148 -0.80 2.28 -2.05
C LEU A 148 -1.00 0.76 -2.12
N GLU A 149 -2.22 0.30 -2.38
CA GLU A 149 -2.54 -1.13 -2.54
C GLU A 149 -1.76 -1.74 -3.72
N ILE A 150 -1.80 -1.07 -4.88
CA ILE A 150 -1.04 -1.48 -6.08
C ILE A 150 0.46 -1.47 -5.77
N TYR A 151 0.98 -0.38 -5.20
CA TYR A 151 2.40 -0.23 -4.91
C TYR A 151 2.93 -1.29 -3.93
N THR A 152 2.13 -1.63 -2.90
CA THR A 152 2.47 -2.69 -1.95
C THR A 152 2.58 -4.04 -2.65
N LEU A 153 1.69 -4.32 -3.60
CA LEU A 153 1.73 -5.54 -4.40
C LEU A 153 2.97 -5.58 -5.30
N ILE A 154 3.33 -4.47 -5.95
CA ILE A 154 4.55 -4.35 -6.75
C ILE A 154 5.78 -4.68 -5.88
N LYS A 155 5.93 -4.07 -4.70
CA LYS A 155 7.08 -4.32 -3.81
C LYS A 155 7.14 -5.78 -3.34
N LYS A 156 5.99 -6.40 -3.08
CA LYS A 156 5.92 -7.82 -2.73
C LYS A 156 6.43 -8.70 -3.90
N CYS A 157 5.90 -8.50 -5.10
CA CYS A 157 6.32 -9.26 -6.28
C CYS A 157 7.81 -9.03 -6.59
N PHE A 158 8.29 -7.79 -6.49
CA PHE A 158 9.70 -7.44 -6.62
C PHE A 158 10.59 -8.27 -5.66
N ALA A 159 10.22 -8.38 -4.38
CA ALA A 159 10.99 -9.14 -3.41
C ALA A 159 11.08 -10.64 -3.77
N THR A 160 9.98 -11.26 -4.21
CA THR A 160 9.99 -12.67 -4.67
C THR A 160 10.86 -12.85 -5.90
N ILE A 161 10.69 -11.97 -6.90
CA ILE A 161 11.41 -12.05 -8.17
C ILE A 161 12.92 -11.92 -7.95
N VAL A 162 13.35 -10.90 -7.21
CA VAL A 162 14.77 -10.62 -6.97
C VAL A 162 15.44 -11.74 -6.18
N ALA A 163 14.73 -12.37 -5.24
CA ALA A 163 15.25 -13.53 -4.50
C ALA A 163 15.64 -14.71 -5.42
N LEU A 164 15.08 -14.79 -6.63
CA LEU A 164 15.39 -15.82 -7.61
C LEU A 164 16.25 -15.31 -8.77
N ALA A 165 16.00 -14.09 -9.26
CA ALA A 165 16.65 -13.55 -10.45
C ALA A 165 18.09 -13.06 -10.21
N GLY A 166 18.47 -12.81 -8.95
CA GLY A 166 19.80 -12.35 -8.57
C GLY A 166 20.03 -10.84 -8.73
N GLU A 167 21.26 -10.42 -8.43
CA GLU A 167 21.63 -8.99 -8.32
C GLU A 167 21.61 -8.23 -9.65
N ASP A 168 21.97 -8.87 -10.77
CA ASP A 168 21.99 -8.23 -12.08
C ASP A 168 20.60 -7.71 -12.49
N LYS A 169 19.54 -8.47 -12.16
CA LYS A 169 18.17 -8.06 -12.44
C LYS A 169 17.62 -7.07 -11.39
N ARG A 170 18.11 -7.17 -10.14
CA ARG A 170 17.73 -6.27 -9.04
C ARG A 170 17.94 -4.80 -9.44
N GLU A 171 19.13 -4.44 -9.93
CA GLU A 171 19.46 -3.04 -10.22
C GLU A 171 18.48 -2.40 -11.22
N PHE A 172 18.08 -3.15 -12.26
CA PHE A 172 17.13 -2.68 -13.26
C PHE A 172 15.74 -2.46 -12.66
N MET A 173 15.24 -3.44 -11.90
CA MET A 173 13.93 -3.34 -11.27
C MET A 173 13.89 -2.25 -10.18
N GLU A 174 14.98 -2.05 -9.43
CA GLU A 174 15.07 -0.96 -8.45
C GLU A 174 14.92 0.42 -9.09
N LYS A 175 15.45 0.63 -10.29
CA LYS A 175 15.24 1.90 -11.03
C LYS A 175 13.77 2.13 -11.33
N GLU A 176 13.05 1.12 -11.79
CA GLU A 176 11.61 1.21 -12.09
C GLU A 176 10.78 1.51 -10.84
N ILE A 177 11.15 0.89 -9.73
CA ILE A 177 10.53 1.14 -8.43
C ILE A 177 10.80 2.58 -7.96
N ASN A 178 12.03 3.06 -8.12
CA ASN A 178 12.41 4.43 -7.75
C ASN A 178 11.67 5.47 -8.60
N GLU A 179 11.44 5.21 -9.89
CA GLU A 179 10.61 6.08 -10.73
C GLU A 179 9.17 6.19 -10.21
N ILE A 180 8.59 5.09 -9.74
CA ILE A 180 7.26 5.10 -9.09
C ILE A 180 7.31 5.92 -7.79
N ASP A 181 8.35 5.74 -6.98
CA ASP A 181 8.56 6.46 -5.72
C ASP A 181 8.62 7.98 -5.93
N GLU A 182 9.37 8.43 -6.94
CA GLU A 182 9.48 9.84 -7.31
C GLU A 182 8.13 10.44 -7.69
N ARG A 183 7.29 9.69 -8.44
CA ARG A 183 5.95 10.17 -8.81
C ARG A 183 4.97 10.14 -7.63
N MET A 184 5.08 9.16 -6.74
CA MET A 184 4.24 9.05 -5.54
C MET A 184 4.38 10.23 -4.57
N VAL A 185 5.41 11.06 -4.70
CA VAL A 185 5.55 12.35 -3.97
C VAL A 185 4.32 13.26 -4.13
N ILE A 186 3.51 13.10 -5.19
CA ILE A 186 2.24 13.82 -5.34
C ILE A 186 1.30 13.62 -4.14
N THR A 187 1.34 12.45 -3.49
CA THR A 187 0.50 12.15 -2.31
C THR A 187 0.76 13.15 -1.18
N THR A 188 2.03 13.43 -0.88
CA THR A 188 2.44 14.41 0.13
C THR A 188 2.06 15.84 -0.25
N LYS A 189 2.20 16.20 -1.53
CA LYS A 189 1.81 17.54 -2.03
C LYS A 189 0.30 17.76 -1.88
N VAL A 190 -0.50 16.75 -2.24
CA VAL A 190 -1.96 16.75 -2.08
C VAL A 190 -2.35 16.92 -0.61
N ASP A 191 -1.74 16.17 0.30
CA ASP A 191 -2.05 16.25 1.73
C ASP A 191 -1.73 17.62 2.31
N THR A 192 -0.56 18.17 1.97
CA THR A 192 -0.14 19.51 2.40
C THR A 192 -1.14 20.57 1.94
N MET A 193 -1.52 20.56 0.66
CA MET A 193 -2.46 21.54 0.12
C MET A 193 -3.88 21.37 0.69
N LEU A 194 -4.34 20.14 0.94
CA LEU A 194 -5.64 19.91 1.58
C LEU A 194 -5.68 20.43 3.02
N VAL A 195 -4.57 20.34 3.76
CA VAL A 195 -4.43 20.95 5.10
C VAL A 195 -4.53 22.48 4.98
N GLU A 196 -3.74 23.10 4.11
CA GLU A 196 -3.78 24.56 3.89
C GLU A 196 -5.18 25.07 3.53
N LEU A 197 -5.88 24.35 2.64
CA LEU A 197 -7.24 24.69 2.24
C LEU A 197 -8.27 24.51 3.36
N THR A 198 -8.06 23.51 4.23
CA THR A 198 -8.87 23.30 5.43
C THR A 198 -8.72 24.48 6.38
N GLU A 199 -7.49 24.86 6.69
CA GLU A 199 -7.21 26.00 7.58
C GLU A 199 -7.74 27.31 7.00
N PHE A 200 -7.59 27.52 5.69
CA PHE A 200 -8.14 28.68 5.01
C PHE A 200 -9.68 28.73 5.15
N ASN A 201 -10.37 27.62 4.88
CA ASN A 201 -11.83 27.57 4.99
C ASN A 201 -12.30 27.81 6.45
N GLN A 202 -11.59 27.27 7.44
CA GLN A 202 -11.88 27.53 8.86
C GLN A 202 -11.69 29.01 9.24
N LYS A 203 -10.60 29.65 8.80
CA LYS A 203 -10.35 31.08 9.03
C LYS A 203 -11.46 31.93 8.38
N LEU A 204 -11.89 31.56 7.18
CA LEU A 204 -12.95 32.24 6.46
C LEU A 204 -14.31 32.10 7.15
N HIS A 205 -14.66 30.90 7.65
CA HIS A 205 -15.87 30.70 8.47
C HIS A 205 -15.88 31.62 9.69
N LYS A 206 -14.80 31.61 10.48
CA LYS A 206 -14.65 32.49 11.66
C LYS A 206 -14.77 33.97 11.30
N PHE A 207 -14.23 34.38 10.15
CA PHE A 207 -14.35 35.77 9.69
C PHE A 207 -15.80 36.14 9.35
N VAL A 208 -16.52 35.27 8.63
CA VAL A 208 -17.92 35.49 8.28
C VAL A 208 -18.82 35.49 9.51
N GLU A 209 -18.57 34.61 10.48
CA GLU A 209 -19.25 34.59 11.78
C GLU A 209 -19.07 35.91 12.53
N LYS A 210 -17.82 36.38 12.69
CA LYS A 210 -17.53 37.68 13.32
C LYS A 210 -18.21 38.85 12.61
N MET A 211 -18.22 38.86 11.28
CA MET A 211 -18.92 39.89 10.50
C MET A 211 -20.44 39.84 10.71
N ALA A 212 -21.01 38.65 10.85
CA ALA A 212 -22.43 38.47 11.14
C ALA A 212 -22.78 38.95 12.56
N GLU A 213 -21.96 38.62 13.56
CA GLU A 213 -22.09 39.10 14.94
C GLU A 213 -22.01 40.64 15.01
N MET A 214 -21.00 41.22 14.35
CA MET A 214 -20.84 42.68 14.28
C MET A 214 -22.05 43.34 13.62
N ARG A 215 -22.58 42.76 12.54
CA ARG A 215 -23.79 43.28 11.87
C ARG A 215 -25.03 43.16 12.75
N ALA A 216 -25.19 42.04 13.45
CA ALA A 216 -26.32 41.78 14.34
C ALA A 216 -26.34 42.76 15.53
N TRP A 217 -25.17 43.21 15.99
CA TRP A 217 -25.07 44.27 16.99
C TRP A 217 -25.27 45.68 16.39
N MET A 218 -24.62 45.98 15.25
CA MET A 218 -24.60 47.31 14.64
C MET A 218 -25.99 47.76 14.16
N MET A 219 -26.80 46.86 13.60
CA MET A 219 -28.12 47.19 13.04
C MET A 219 -29.08 47.74 14.13
N PRO A 220 -29.37 47.02 15.23
CA PRO A 220 -30.20 47.55 16.32
C PRO A 220 -29.59 48.78 17.00
N ALA A 221 -28.26 48.82 17.18
CA ALA A 221 -27.60 49.97 17.79
C ALA A 221 -27.81 51.25 16.94
N THR A 222 -27.75 51.13 15.62
CA THR A 222 -27.99 52.23 14.69
C THR A 222 -29.46 52.69 14.72
N GLU A 223 -30.40 51.75 14.78
CA GLU A 223 -31.83 52.06 14.91
C GLU A 223 -32.13 52.76 16.25
N LYS A 224 -31.58 52.25 17.35
CA LYS A 224 -31.72 52.84 18.68
C LYS A 224 -31.12 54.25 18.75
N LEU A 225 -29.93 54.46 18.19
CA LEU A 225 -29.30 55.79 18.13
C LEU A 225 -30.14 56.78 17.31
N ASN A 226 -30.69 56.35 16.16
CA ASN A 226 -31.61 57.17 15.37
C ASN A 226 -32.89 57.53 16.14
N PHE A 227 -33.46 56.58 16.87
CA PHE A 227 -34.63 56.83 17.72
C PHE A 227 -34.32 57.88 18.80
N ILE A 228 -33.22 57.71 19.56
CA ILE A 228 -32.83 58.63 20.64
C ILE A 228 -32.63 60.07 20.13
N THR A 229 -31.98 60.21 18.97
CA THR A 229 -31.62 61.52 18.41
C THR A 229 -32.78 62.27 17.76
N LYS A 230 -33.81 61.56 17.29
CA LYS A 230 -34.92 62.14 16.52
C LYS A 230 -36.28 62.09 17.23
N SER A 231 -36.44 61.26 18.25
CA SER A 231 -37.68 61.17 19.01
C SER A 231 -38.02 62.51 19.65
N VAL A 232 -39.30 62.83 19.73
CA VAL A 232 -39.83 63.94 20.55
C VAL A 232 -40.40 63.44 21.87
N ASP A 233 -40.49 62.11 22.04
CA ASP A 233 -41.11 61.43 23.17
C ASP A 233 -40.13 61.20 24.34
N LEU A 234 -38.82 61.40 24.11
CA LEU A 234 -37.78 61.24 25.12
C LEU A 234 -37.37 62.59 25.73
N SER A 235 -37.33 62.63 27.07
CA SER A 235 -36.76 63.74 27.83
C SER A 235 -35.25 63.87 27.59
N PRO A 236 -34.65 65.06 27.82
CA PRO A 236 -33.20 65.23 27.73
C PRO A 236 -32.42 64.24 28.60
N GLU A 237 -32.88 63.99 29.83
CA GLU A 237 -32.26 63.05 30.77
C GLU A 237 -32.31 61.60 30.26
N ASP A 238 -33.45 61.17 29.71
CA ASP A 238 -33.61 59.82 29.16
C ASP A 238 -32.70 59.61 27.94
N ARG A 239 -32.56 60.62 27.08
CA ARG A 239 -31.64 60.55 25.92
C ARG A 239 -30.20 60.37 26.36
N VAL A 240 -29.77 61.10 27.38
CA VAL A 240 -28.41 61.01 27.92
C VAL A 240 -28.14 59.62 28.48
N LYS A 241 -29.06 59.08 29.28
CA LYS A 241 -28.95 57.71 29.83
C LYS A 241 -28.83 56.66 28.74
N GLU A 242 -29.73 56.70 27.75
CA GLU A 242 -29.74 55.72 26.64
C GLU A 242 -28.49 55.82 25.74
N ILE A 243 -27.92 57.01 25.57
CA ILE A 243 -26.63 57.23 24.89
C ILE A 243 -25.49 56.61 25.70
N PHE A 244 -25.44 56.82 27.02
CA PHE A 244 -24.42 56.21 27.86
C PHE A 244 -24.51 54.68 27.86
N ASP A 245 -25.72 54.11 27.91
CA ASP A 245 -25.93 52.67 27.83
C ASP A 245 -25.45 52.10 26.49
N LEU A 246 -25.74 52.78 25.37
CA LEU A 246 -25.21 52.42 24.05
C LEU A 246 -23.68 52.52 23.99
N GLN A 247 -23.08 53.58 24.54
CA GLN A 247 -21.62 53.74 24.59
C GLN A 247 -20.94 52.65 25.41
N GLY A 248 -21.54 52.24 26.54
CA GLY A 248 -21.06 51.13 27.35
C GLY A 248 -21.02 49.81 26.58
N GLN A 249 -22.02 49.57 25.71
CA GLN A 249 -22.07 48.39 24.84
C GLN A 249 -20.97 48.38 23.77
N VAL A 250 -20.56 49.55 23.25
CA VAL A 250 -19.43 49.66 22.30
C VAL A 250 -18.11 49.19 22.95
N GLY A 251 -17.87 49.57 24.20
CA GLY A 251 -16.65 49.20 24.95
C GLY A 251 -16.59 47.74 25.40
N SER A 252 -17.70 46.99 25.26
CA SER A 252 -17.86 45.59 25.67
C SER A 252 -18.18 44.65 24.50
N SER A 253 -18.18 45.16 23.27
CA SER A 253 -18.40 44.38 22.06
C SER A 253 -17.23 43.42 21.76
N PRO A 254 -17.49 42.25 21.16
CA PRO A 254 -16.49 41.21 20.86
C PRO A 254 -15.44 41.61 19.82
#